data_AF-A0A3Q1EHC9-F1
#
_entry.id   AF-A0A3Q1EHC9-F1
#
_cell.length_a   1.000
_cell.length_b   1.000
_cell.length_c   1.000
_cell.angle_alpha   90.00
_cell.angle_beta   90.00
_cell.angle_gamma   90.00
#
_symmetry.space_group_name_H-M   'P 1'
#
loop_
_entity.id
_entity.type
_entity.pdbx_description
1 polymer ?
#
loop_
_entity_poly.entity_id
_entity_poly.type
_entity_poly.pdbx_seq_one_letter_code
_entity_poly.pdbx_strand_id
1 'polypeptide(L)'
;VAENCKREVLFFQKSENKVEKADDTKSKLLLEKLEEDDIKLKAQQEMLACVNKQDECQKDEFLKLAKRKQDLLEKLRRVQAELDGKRADCTKLRQKFKIYAQIPDTEVKFIACHEETGDERDGDPQLVRGVFTVSQRAATLLQGGQALITFEEENVASQILKMAKCSVSCETSILDVKPRRITMDPAVKFEVHYQIIMVKGLKVSNIPPSMPEERMKDRLEMSFSRPSRGGGEVERVEYDQNSATGHITFLHPGVAQSLTLRGRYRVDLDTEVNVQVGPVYDYHLRKFQTFCGCPKRTIMLVDIEDMVEEEDLQDHLEIHFQKPSNSGGEIETLKYIQKGKALQAFFCDDTAEIDN
;
A
#
# COMPACT_ATOMS: atom_id res chain seq x y z
N VAL A 1 126.96 -36.14 -11.40
CA VAL A 1 125.78 -36.26 -12.28
C VAL A 1 124.69 -37.16 -11.65
N ALA A 2 125.00 -38.34 -11.10
CA ALA A 2 123.99 -39.26 -10.55
C ALA A 2 123.22 -38.79 -9.28
N GLU A 3 123.82 -37.97 -8.40
CA GLU A 3 123.19 -37.55 -7.13
C GLU A 3 122.15 -36.42 -7.30
N ASN A 4 122.35 -35.55 -8.29
CA ASN A 4 121.38 -34.51 -8.65
C ASN A 4 120.10 -35.13 -9.21
N CYS A 5 120.23 -36.15 -10.08
CA CYS A 5 119.07 -36.87 -10.59
C CYS A 5 118.24 -37.53 -9.48
N LYS A 6 118.85 -38.07 -8.41
CA LYS A 6 118.09 -38.71 -7.30
C LYS A 6 117.28 -37.71 -6.48
N ARG A 7 117.80 -36.51 -6.21
CA ARG A 7 117.06 -35.47 -5.48
C ARG A 7 115.92 -34.91 -6.31
N GLU A 8 116.14 -34.72 -7.62
CA GLU A 8 115.10 -34.33 -8.56
C GLU A 8 113.99 -35.38 -8.62
N VAL A 9 114.32 -36.68 -8.72
CA VAL A 9 113.33 -37.78 -8.74
C VAL A 9 112.50 -37.82 -7.44
N LEU A 10 113.12 -37.71 -6.26
CA LEU A 10 112.39 -37.71 -4.97
C LEU A 10 111.52 -36.45 -4.78
N PHE A 11 111.97 -35.30 -5.26
CA PHE A 11 111.18 -34.07 -5.25
C PHE A 11 109.99 -34.17 -6.20
N PHE A 12 110.19 -34.75 -7.39
CA PHE A 12 109.12 -35.06 -8.33
C PHE A 12 108.09 -36.02 -7.71
N GLN A 13 108.52 -37.14 -7.12
CA GLN A 13 107.60 -38.09 -6.44
C GLN A 13 106.82 -37.48 -5.27
N LYS A 14 107.47 -36.64 -4.45
CA LYS A 14 106.79 -35.94 -3.35
C LYS A 14 105.80 -34.88 -3.87
N SER A 15 106.11 -34.26 -4.99
CA SER A 15 105.23 -33.28 -5.64
C SER A 15 104.06 -34.00 -6.32
N GLU A 16 104.28 -35.14 -6.98
CA GLU A 16 103.23 -36.02 -7.51
C GLU A 16 102.25 -36.45 -6.42
N ASN A 17 102.72 -37.00 -5.29
CA ASN A 17 101.84 -37.44 -4.19
C ASN A 17 101.02 -36.29 -3.56
N LYS A 18 101.56 -35.05 -3.56
CA LYS A 18 100.81 -33.88 -3.09
C LYS A 18 99.77 -33.43 -4.10
N VAL A 19 100.09 -33.50 -5.39
CA VAL A 19 99.16 -33.23 -6.48
C VAL A 19 98.03 -34.26 -6.45
N GLU A 20 98.34 -35.55 -6.27
CA GLU A 20 97.36 -36.64 -6.15
C GLU A 20 96.41 -36.42 -4.97
N LYS A 21 96.92 -36.13 -3.76
CA LYS A 21 96.06 -35.85 -2.60
C LYS A 21 95.22 -34.58 -2.77
N ALA A 22 95.75 -33.56 -3.43
CA ALA A 22 95.00 -32.35 -3.76
C ALA A 22 93.90 -32.64 -4.79
N ASP A 23 94.17 -33.51 -5.77
CA ASP A 23 93.18 -33.95 -6.76
C ASP A 23 92.10 -34.86 -6.14
N ASP A 24 92.45 -35.74 -5.20
CA ASP A 24 91.47 -36.57 -4.46
C ASP A 24 90.54 -35.70 -3.61
N THR A 25 91.10 -34.75 -2.85
CA THR A 25 90.29 -33.83 -2.02
C THR A 25 89.43 -32.91 -2.87
N LYS A 26 89.96 -32.42 -4.01
CA LYS A 26 89.19 -31.67 -5.01
C LYS A 26 88.05 -32.50 -5.58
N SER A 27 88.30 -33.77 -5.90
CA SER A 27 87.27 -34.67 -6.43
C SER A 27 86.17 -34.94 -5.40
N LYS A 28 86.52 -35.13 -4.13
CA LYS A 28 85.55 -35.32 -3.04
C LYS A 28 84.68 -34.07 -2.83
N LEU A 29 85.30 -32.89 -2.78
CA LEU A 29 84.57 -31.62 -2.63
C LEU A 29 83.66 -31.33 -3.84
N LEU A 30 84.08 -31.74 -5.04
CA LEU A 30 83.23 -31.64 -6.24
C LEU A 30 82.00 -32.56 -6.14
N LEU A 31 82.16 -33.77 -5.61
CA LEU A 31 81.04 -34.70 -5.42
C LEU A 31 80.04 -34.19 -4.38
N GLU A 32 80.53 -33.73 -3.22
CA GLU A 32 79.70 -33.15 -2.15
C GLU A 32 78.96 -31.89 -2.62
N LYS A 33 79.65 -31.02 -3.38
CA LYS A 33 79.02 -29.86 -4.02
C LYS A 33 77.91 -30.27 -4.98
N LEU A 34 78.13 -31.31 -5.80
CA LEU A 34 77.10 -31.80 -6.74
C LEU A 34 75.89 -32.36 -5.98
N GLU A 35 76.11 -33.09 -4.87
CA GLU A 35 75.03 -33.59 -4.02
C GLU A 35 74.24 -32.46 -3.34
N GLU A 36 74.92 -31.44 -2.82
CA GLU A 36 74.28 -30.24 -2.24
C GLU A 36 73.50 -29.45 -3.30
N ASP A 37 74.06 -29.28 -4.50
CA ASP A 37 73.41 -28.61 -5.62
C ASP A 37 72.15 -29.39 -6.06
N ASP A 38 72.19 -30.73 -6.06
CA ASP A 38 71.04 -31.59 -6.36
C ASP A 38 69.95 -31.49 -5.28
N ILE A 39 70.32 -31.48 -4.00
CA ILE A 39 69.38 -31.31 -2.87
C ILE A 39 68.75 -29.92 -2.94
N LYS A 40 69.56 -28.88 -3.20
CA LYS A 40 69.09 -27.50 -3.37
C LYS A 40 68.13 -27.38 -4.55
N LEU A 41 68.42 -28.03 -5.68
CA LEU A 41 67.56 -28.01 -6.86
C LEU A 41 66.20 -28.68 -6.55
N LYS A 42 66.21 -29.83 -5.86
CA LYS A 42 64.99 -30.51 -5.41
C LYS A 42 64.17 -29.66 -4.44
N ALA A 43 64.80 -29.06 -3.43
CA ALA A 43 64.13 -28.18 -2.48
C ALA A 43 63.52 -26.93 -3.16
N GLN A 44 64.21 -26.36 -4.15
CA GLN A 44 63.68 -25.26 -4.97
C GLN A 44 62.46 -25.70 -5.80
N GLN A 45 62.49 -26.90 -6.39
CA GLN A 45 61.36 -27.44 -7.15
C GLN A 45 60.14 -27.72 -6.26
N GLU A 46 60.34 -28.28 -5.06
CA GLU A 46 59.26 -28.53 -4.10
C GLU A 46 58.65 -27.22 -3.58
N MET A 47 59.49 -26.22 -3.29
CA MET A 47 59.03 -24.89 -2.88
C MET A 47 58.17 -24.24 -3.98
N LEU A 48 58.61 -24.30 -5.24
CA LEU A 48 57.86 -23.78 -6.37
C LEU A 48 56.52 -24.51 -6.55
N ALA A 49 56.51 -25.84 -6.38
CA ALA A 49 55.30 -26.64 -6.45
C ALA A 49 54.29 -26.31 -5.33
N CYS A 50 54.76 -26.06 -4.11
CA CYS A 50 53.92 -25.62 -2.98
C CYS A 50 53.30 -24.24 -3.23
N VAL A 51 54.10 -23.27 -3.68
CA VAL A 51 53.61 -21.91 -4.00
C VAL A 51 52.56 -21.97 -5.11
N ASN A 52 52.82 -22.71 -6.19
CA ASN A 52 51.86 -22.85 -7.29
C ASN A 52 50.54 -23.48 -6.83
N LYS A 53 50.57 -24.53 -5.99
CA LYS A 53 49.36 -25.14 -5.43
C LYS A 53 48.59 -24.18 -4.52
N GLN A 54 49.29 -23.35 -3.75
CA GLN A 54 48.67 -22.36 -2.89
C GLN A 54 48.00 -21.25 -3.72
N ASP A 55 48.66 -20.77 -4.78
CA ASP A 55 48.11 -19.78 -5.72
C ASP A 55 46.87 -20.32 -6.45
N GLU A 56 46.91 -21.57 -6.89
CA GLU A 56 45.74 -22.23 -7.52
C GLU A 56 44.56 -22.35 -6.56
N CYS A 57 44.83 -22.74 -5.30
CA CYS A 57 43.80 -22.85 -4.27
C CYS A 57 43.16 -21.48 -3.97
N GLN A 58 43.98 -20.43 -3.80
CA GLN A 58 43.51 -19.07 -3.57
C GLN A 58 42.71 -18.52 -4.76
N LYS A 59 43.13 -18.80 -6.00
CA LYS A 59 42.40 -18.41 -7.21
C LYS A 59 41.03 -19.07 -7.27
N ASP A 60 40.92 -20.35 -6.94
CA ASP A 60 39.64 -21.07 -6.94
C ASP A 60 38.68 -20.55 -5.85
N GLU A 61 39.18 -20.26 -4.65
CA GLU A 61 38.38 -19.64 -3.59
C GLU A 61 37.88 -18.25 -3.98
N PHE A 62 38.74 -17.42 -4.59
CA PHE A 62 38.37 -16.10 -5.08
C PHE A 62 37.30 -16.18 -6.16
N LEU A 63 37.43 -17.11 -7.11
CA LEU A 63 36.42 -17.34 -8.16
C LEU A 63 35.09 -17.80 -7.58
N LYS A 64 35.10 -18.71 -6.58
CA LYS A 64 33.88 -19.13 -5.86
C LYS A 64 33.23 -17.96 -5.14
N LEU A 65 34.01 -17.13 -4.46
CA LEU A 65 33.50 -15.95 -3.75
C LEU A 65 32.94 -14.89 -4.72
N ALA A 66 33.62 -14.64 -5.84
CA ALA A 66 33.16 -13.73 -6.88
C ALA A 66 31.83 -14.19 -7.50
N LYS A 67 31.69 -15.49 -7.80
CA LYS A 67 30.42 -16.07 -8.26
C LYS A 67 29.31 -15.90 -7.24
N ARG A 68 29.56 -16.18 -5.95
CA ARG A 68 28.58 -15.97 -4.87
C ARG A 68 28.18 -14.51 -4.74
N LYS A 69 29.13 -13.58 -4.80
CA LYS A 69 28.87 -12.13 -4.77
C LYS A 69 27.99 -11.70 -5.95
N GLN A 70 28.27 -12.20 -7.15
CA GLN A 70 27.46 -11.89 -8.34
C GLN A 70 26.04 -12.45 -8.23
N ASP A 71 25.89 -13.69 -7.76
CA ASP A 71 24.58 -14.31 -7.52
C ASP A 71 23.77 -13.54 -6.45
N LEU A 72 24.42 -13.11 -5.36
CA LEU A 72 23.81 -12.27 -4.33
C LEU A 72 23.37 -10.91 -4.89
N LEU A 73 24.18 -10.26 -5.71
CA LEU A 73 23.82 -8.97 -6.35
C LEU A 73 22.62 -9.13 -7.29
N GLU A 74 22.57 -10.21 -8.06
CA GLU A 74 21.44 -10.49 -8.95
C GLU A 74 20.17 -10.80 -8.17
N LYS A 75 20.26 -11.58 -7.07
CA LYS A 75 19.14 -11.80 -6.14
C LYS A 75 18.64 -10.48 -5.54
N LEU A 76 19.55 -9.61 -5.09
CA LEU A 76 19.21 -8.31 -4.52
C LEU A 76 18.49 -7.44 -5.56
N ARG A 77 18.98 -7.40 -6.81
CA ARG A 77 18.31 -6.69 -7.91
C ARG A 77 16.90 -7.23 -8.17
N ARG A 78 16.71 -8.56 -8.18
CA ARG A 78 15.39 -9.18 -8.36
C ARG A 78 14.42 -8.82 -7.25
N VAL A 79 14.85 -8.93 -6.00
CA VAL A 79 14.02 -8.57 -4.83
C VAL A 79 13.68 -7.09 -4.85
N GLN A 80 14.63 -6.22 -5.21
CA GLN A 80 14.38 -4.79 -5.34
C GLN A 80 13.34 -4.48 -6.42
N ALA A 81 13.46 -5.11 -7.60
CA ALA A 81 12.49 -4.95 -8.69
C ALA A 81 11.09 -5.45 -8.30
N GLU A 82 11.00 -6.59 -7.60
CA GLU A 82 9.73 -7.10 -7.08
C GLU A 82 9.12 -6.13 -6.06
N LEU A 83 9.92 -5.61 -5.14
CA LEU A 83 9.49 -4.67 -4.12
C LEU A 83 9.01 -3.35 -4.72
N ASP A 84 9.70 -2.82 -5.72
CA ASP A 84 9.30 -1.61 -6.44
C ASP A 84 8.01 -1.85 -7.26
N GLY A 85 7.85 -3.03 -7.86
CA GLY A 85 6.59 -3.47 -8.48
C GLY A 85 5.43 -3.47 -7.48
N LYS A 86 5.62 -4.10 -6.31
CA LYS A 86 4.61 -4.11 -5.23
C LYS A 86 4.30 -2.70 -4.70
N ARG A 87 5.30 -1.82 -4.59
CA ARG A 87 5.10 -0.41 -4.19
C ARG A 87 4.31 0.37 -5.23
N ALA A 88 4.61 0.18 -6.52
CA ALA A 88 3.87 0.80 -7.60
C ALA A 88 2.41 0.34 -7.61
N ASP A 89 2.16 -0.96 -7.44
CA ASP A 89 0.82 -1.52 -7.34
C ASP A 89 0.07 -0.99 -6.11
N CYS A 90 0.72 -0.93 -4.95
CA CYS A 90 0.14 -0.34 -3.74
C CYS A 90 -0.20 1.14 -3.95
N THR A 91 0.63 1.89 -4.66
CA THR A 91 0.37 3.31 -4.98
C THR A 91 -0.81 3.46 -5.94
N LYS A 92 -0.88 2.64 -6.99
CA LYS A 92 -2.03 2.59 -7.90
C LYS A 92 -3.32 2.24 -7.15
N LEU A 93 -3.26 1.26 -6.25
CA LEU A 93 -4.39 0.85 -5.43
C LEU A 93 -4.82 1.99 -4.51
N ARG A 94 -3.87 2.62 -3.82
CA ARG A 94 -4.12 3.76 -2.94
C ARG A 94 -4.73 4.94 -3.68
N GLN A 95 -4.32 5.21 -4.91
CA GLN A 95 -4.95 6.24 -5.75
C GLN A 95 -6.35 5.83 -6.20
N LYS A 96 -6.54 4.58 -6.64
CA LYS A 96 -7.83 4.04 -7.09
C LYS A 96 -8.89 4.06 -5.99
N PHE A 97 -8.49 3.82 -4.74
CA PHE A 97 -9.38 3.84 -3.58
C PHE A 97 -9.23 5.11 -2.72
N LYS A 98 -8.63 6.18 -3.26
CA LYS A 98 -8.61 7.47 -2.57
C LYS A 98 -9.98 8.12 -2.69
N ILE A 99 -10.81 7.95 -1.67
CA ILE A 99 -12.14 8.51 -1.61
C ILE A 99 -12.01 9.95 -1.09
N TYR A 100 -12.47 10.91 -1.90
CA TYR A 100 -12.77 12.26 -1.42
C TYR A 100 -14.28 12.35 -1.28
N ALA A 101 -14.79 11.99 -0.10
CA ALA A 101 -16.21 12.16 0.21
C ALA A 101 -16.36 13.42 1.06
N GLN A 102 -17.05 14.41 0.52
CA GLN A 102 -17.60 15.48 1.35
C GLN A 102 -18.86 14.90 1.99
N ILE A 103 -18.82 14.64 3.30
CA ILE A 103 -19.99 14.17 4.04
C ILE A 103 -20.97 15.34 4.07
N PRO A 104 -22.20 15.19 3.52
CA PRO A 104 -23.15 16.27 3.49
C PRO A 104 -23.72 16.56 4.88
N ASP A 105 -23.96 17.83 5.18
CA ASP A 105 -24.75 18.22 6.34
C ASP A 105 -26.16 17.66 6.17
N THR A 106 -26.51 16.68 7.00
CA THR A 106 -27.79 15.95 6.90
C THR A 106 -28.58 16.17 8.18
N GLU A 107 -29.83 16.59 8.04
CA GLU A 107 -30.76 16.70 9.17
C GLU A 107 -31.10 15.31 9.70
N VAL A 108 -30.85 15.08 10.99
CA VAL A 108 -31.19 13.83 11.66
C VAL A 108 -32.53 13.97 12.38
N LYS A 109 -33.39 12.95 12.26
CA LYS A 109 -34.62 12.85 13.04
C LYS A 109 -34.35 11.97 14.26
N PHE A 110 -34.61 12.51 15.45
CA PHE A 110 -34.56 11.74 16.68
C PHE A 110 -35.83 10.88 16.75
N ILE A 111 -35.66 9.55 16.74
CA ILE A 111 -36.76 8.59 16.64
C ILE A 111 -37.29 8.23 18.04
N ALA A 112 -36.41 8.17 19.04
CA ALA A 112 -36.77 7.83 20.41
C ALA A 112 -35.79 8.47 21.40
N CYS A 113 -36.30 8.83 22.58
CA CYS A 113 -35.50 9.14 23.76
C CYS A 113 -35.48 7.88 24.62
N HIS A 114 -34.31 7.27 24.79
CA HIS A 114 -34.14 6.22 25.79
C HIS A 114 -33.79 6.88 27.12
N GLU A 115 -34.66 6.70 28.12
CA GLU A 115 -34.30 7.02 29.50
C GLU A 115 -33.26 5.98 29.96
N GLU A 116 -32.07 6.43 30.33
CA GLU A 116 -31.01 5.57 30.86
C GLU A 116 -31.46 5.01 32.22
N THR A 117 -32.07 3.82 32.21
CA THR A 117 -32.30 3.03 33.42
C THR A 117 -30.99 2.35 33.82
N GLY A 118 -30.16 3.06 34.56
CA GLY A 118 -28.94 2.51 35.17
C GLY A 118 -28.43 3.45 36.25
N ASP A 119 -27.89 2.89 37.33
CA ASP A 119 -27.28 3.60 38.46
C ASP A 119 -26.06 4.45 38.02
N GLU A 120 -26.31 5.56 37.33
CA GLU A 120 -25.28 6.53 36.98
C GLU A 120 -24.88 7.27 38.25
N ARG A 121 -23.70 6.92 38.77
CA ARG A 121 -23.04 7.73 39.79
C ARG A 121 -22.86 9.14 39.22
N ASP A 122 -23.36 10.12 39.95
CA ASP A 122 -23.19 11.55 39.73
C ASP A 122 -21.72 11.86 39.32
N GLY A 123 -21.46 12.03 38.03
CA GLY A 123 -20.12 12.30 37.49
C GLY A 123 -19.68 11.54 36.24
N ASP A 124 -20.44 10.57 35.70
CA ASP A 124 -20.02 9.92 34.44
C ASP A 124 -20.35 10.81 33.22
N PRO A 125 -19.40 11.04 32.29
CA PRO A 125 -19.62 11.86 31.11
C PRO A 125 -20.76 11.35 30.21
N GLN A 126 -21.88 12.08 30.13
CA GLN A 126 -22.91 11.84 29.10
C GLN A 126 -22.27 11.90 27.71
N LEU A 127 -22.13 10.74 27.09
CA LEU A 127 -21.38 10.56 25.87
C LEU A 127 -22.35 10.35 24.71
N VAL A 128 -22.57 11.39 23.91
CA VAL A 128 -23.36 11.26 22.69
C VAL A 128 -22.53 10.50 21.67
N ARG A 129 -22.98 9.30 21.31
CA ARG A 129 -22.38 8.45 20.28
C ARG A 129 -23.29 8.41 19.06
N GLY A 130 -22.70 8.51 17.88
CA GLY A 130 -23.38 8.35 16.60
C GLY A 130 -22.62 7.36 15.73
N VAL A 131 -23.34 6.48 15.02
CA VAL A 131 -22.76 5.59 14.02
C VAL A 131 -23.42 5.89 12.70
N PHE A 132 -22.64 6.36 11.72
CA PHE A 132 -23.12 6.66 10.38
C PHE A 132 -22.52 5.69 9.39
N THR A 133 -23.37 4.96 8.67
CA THR A 133 -22.93 4.08 7.59
C THR A 133 -22.86 4.87 6.29
N VAL A 134 -21.66 5.08 5.78
CA VAL A 134 -21.41 5.71 4.49
C VAL A 134 -21.19 4.62 3.46
N SER A 135 -21.98 4.61 2.39
CA SER A 135 -21.82 3.65 1.29
C SER A 135 -21.85 4.36 -0.05
N GLN A 136 -20.81 4.13 -0.84
CA GLN A 136 -20.76 4.46 -2.26
C GLN A 136 -21.20 3.22 -3.04
N ARG A 137 -22.38 3.31 -3.66
CA ARG A 137 -22.91 2.23 -4.50
C ARG A 137 -22.04 2.06 -5.73
N ALA A 138 -21.81 0.81 -6.12
CA ALA A 138 -21.12 0.53 -7.37
C ALA A 138 -22.00 1.01 -8.52
N ALA A 139 -21.37 1.64 -9.51
CA ALA A 139 -22.09 2.15 -10.66
C ALA A 139 -21.35 1.82 -11.96
N THR A 140 -22.08 1.83 -13.06
CA THR A 140 -21.53 1.81 -14.41
C THR A 140 -22.33 2.78 -15.29
N LEU A 141 -21.64 3.43 -16.22
CA LEU A 141 -22.28 4.36 -17.14
C LEU A 141 -22.70 3.61 -18.41
N LEU A 142 -24.00 3.45 -18.59
CA LEU A 142 -24.61 2.81 -19.75
C LEU A 142 -24.77 3.86 -20.85
N GLN A 143 -24.10 3.63 -21.99
CA GLN A 143 -24.14 4.50 -23.16
C GLN A 143 -25.24 4.06 -24.12
N GLY A 144 -25.70 4.98 -24.95
CA GLY A 144 -26.65 4.66 -26.02
C GLY A 144 -26.13 3.60 -26.99
N GLY A 145 -27.01 2.69 -27.41
CA GLY A 145 -26.64 1.48 -28.16
C GLY A 145 -26.14 0.34 -27.27
N GLN A 146 -26.40 0.40 -25.96
CA GLN A 146 -26.07 -0.66 -25.00
C GLN A 146 -27.31 -1.08 -24.21
N ALA A 147 -27.32 -2.34 -23.79
CA ALA A 147 -28.31 -2.86 -22.87
C ALA A 147 -27.63 -3.59 -21.71
N LEU A 148 -28.21 -3.46 -20.52
CA LEU A 148 -27.79 -4.17 -19.33
C LEU A 148 -28.81 -5.28 -19.06
N ILE A 149 -28.35 -6.51 -18.88
CA ILE A 149 -29.21 -7.67 -18.58
C ILE A 149 -28.69 -8.35 -17.32
N THR A 150 -29.55 -8.50 -16.32
CA THR A 150 -29.32 -9.27 -15.10
C THR A 150 -30.18 -10.52 -15.14
N PHE A 151 -29.54 -11.69 -15.05
CA PHE A 151 -30.21 -12.98 -14.98
C PHE A 151 -30.39 -13.43 -13.53
N GLU A 152 -31.36 -14.28 -13.26
CA GLU A 152 -31.48 -14.91 -11.94
C GLU A 152 -30.30 -15.87 -11.67
N GLU A 153 -29.84 -16.59 -12.71
CA GLU A 153 -28.75 -17.56 -12.60
C GLU A 153 -27.41 -17.05 -13.19
N GLU A 154 -26.33 -17.13 -12.41
CA GLU A 154 -24.94 -16.82 -12.85
C GLU A 154 -24.50 -17.70 -14.05
N ASN A 155 -25.02 -18.93 -14.14
CA ASN A 155 -24.65 -19.88 -15.19
C ASN A 155 -25.07 -19.39 -16.58
N VAL A 156 -26.25 -18.78 -16.68
CA VAL A 156 -26.82 -18.26 -17.93
C VAL A 156 -25.96 -17.11 -18.45
N ALA A 157 -25.64 -16.13 -17.59
CA ALA A 157 -24.74 -15.03 -17.92
C ALA A 157 -23.36 -15.54 -18.41
N SER A 158 -22.80 -16.54 -17.72
CA SER A 158 -21.52 -17.14 -18.08
C SER A 158 -21.53 -17.89 -19.41
N GLN A 159 -22.67 -18.46 -19.82
CA GLN A 159 -22.83 -19.12 -21.12
C GLN A 159 -22.90 -18.09 -22.25
N ILE A 160 -23.73 -17.05 -22.09
CA ILE A 160 -23.88 -16.00 -23.08
C ILE A 160 -22.55 -15.24 -23.29
N LEU A 161 -21.79 -14.99 -22.23
CA LEU A 161 -20.47 -14.34 -22.32
C LEU A 161 -19.42 -15.15 -23.12
N LYS A 162 -19.62 -16.45 -23.35
CA LYS A 162 -18.74 -17.27 -24.20
C LYS A 162 -19.06 -17.08 -25.70
N MET A 163 -20.23 -16.53 -26.02
CA MET A 163 -20.62 -16.27 -27.39
C MET A 163 -19.96 -14.98 -27.88
N ALA A 164 -19.37 -15.01 -29.06
CA ALA A 164 -18.76 -13.81 -29.64
C ALA A 164 -19.82 -12.79 -30.11
N LYS A 165 -21.04 -13.27 -30.41
CA LYS A 165 -22.12 -12.51 -31.02
C LYS A 165 -23.44 -13.26 -30.81
N CYS A 166 -24.53 -12.52 -30.62
CA CYS A 166 -25.90 -13.04 -30.53
C CYS A 166 -26.75 -12.35 -31.60
N SER A 167 -27.52 -13.14 -32.35
CA SER A 167 -28.39 -12.63 -33.41
C SER A 167 -29.85 -12.68 -32.93
N VAL A 168 -30.39 -11.52 -32.61
CA VAL A 168 -31.71 -11.29 -32.06
C VAL A 168 -32.69 -11.06 -33.21
N SER A 169 -33.80 -11.80 -33.24
CA SER A 169 -34.85 -11.59 -34.24
C SER A 169 -35.76 -10.46 -33.79
N CYS A 170 -35.77 -9.34 -34.52
CA CYS A 170 -36.63 -8.18 -34.29
C CYS A 170 -37.61 -8.07 -35.46
N GLU A 171 -38.84 -8.55 -35.28
CA GLU A 171 -39.90 -8.60 -36.29
C GLU A 171 -39.44 -9.12 -37.68
N THR A 172 -39.03 -8.21 -38.57
CA THR A 172 -38.63 -8.46 -39.95
C THR A 172 -37.11 -8.41 -40.19
N SER A 173 -36.33 -8.10 -39.15
CA SER A 173 -34.88 -7.89 -39.22
C SER A 173 -34.12 -8.71 -38.16
N ILE A 174 -32.84 -8.97 -38.41
CA ILE A 174 -31.95 -9.62 -37.44
C ILE A 174 -31.00 -8.57 -36.89
N LEU A 175 -31.06 -8.36 -35.58
CA LEU A 175 -30.18 -7.48 -34.84
C LEU A 175 -29.00 -8.26 -34.26
N ASP A 176 -27.80 -7.75 -34.50
CA ASP A 176 -26.56 -8.41 -34.12
C ASP A 176 -25.91 -7.72 -32.93
N VAL A 177 -25.93 -8.37 -31.77
CA VAL A 177 -25.42 -7.80 -30.52
C VAL A 177 -24.22 -8.57 -30.00
N LYS A 178 -23.35 -7.91 -29.23
CA LYS A 178 -22.18 -8.56 -28.62
C LYS A 178 -22.26 -8.53 -27.10
N PRO A 179 -22.23 -9.68 -26.42
CA PRO A 179 -22.17 -9.71 -24.97
C PRO A 179 -20.76 -9.35 -24.47
N ARG A 180 -20.71 -8.56 -23.39
CA ARG A 180 -19.50 -8.11 -22.72
C ARG A 180 -19.65 -8.20 -21.21
N ARG A 181 -18.53 -8.50 -20.54
CA ARG A 181 -18.44 -8.38 -19.08
C ARG A 181 -18.45 -6.91 -18.67
N ILE A 182 -19.13 -6.65 -17.57
CA ILE A 182 -19.16 -5.33 -16.94
C ILE A 182 -18.03 -5.26 -15.93
N THR A 183 -17.30 -4.16 -15.96
CA THR A 183 -16.41 -3.75 -14.88
C THR A 183 -17.07 -2.61 -14.14
N MET A 184 -17.33 -2.80 -12.85
CA MET A 184 -17.93 -1.78 -12.01
C MET A 184 -16.86 -0.86 -11.44
N ASP A 185 -17.22 0.40 -11.22
CA ASP A 185 -16.39 1.29 -10.42
C ASP A 185 -16.27 0.76 -8.98
N PRO A 186 -15.14 1.05 -8.29
CA PRO A 186 -14.98 0.70 -6.89
C PRO A 186 -16.16 1.18 -6.04
N ALA A 187 -16.80 0.25 -5.35
CA ALA A 187 -17.74 0.55 -4.28
C ALA A 187 -17.05 0.48 -2.94
N VAL A 188 -17.47 1.33 -2.01
CA VAL A 188 -16.88 1.41 -0.69
C VAL A 188 -17.98 1.58 0.33
N LYS A 189 -17.95 0.77 1.39
CA LYS A 189 -18.83 0.89 2.55
C LYS A 189 -17.96 1.03 3.79
N PHE A 190 -18.26 1.99 4.63
CA PHE A 190 -17.57 2.17 5.91
C PHE A 190 -18.51 2.80 6.93
N GLU A 191 -18.17 2.66 8.20
CA GLU A 191 -18.89 3.28 9.30
C GLU A 191 -18.05 4.40 9.90
N VAL A 192 -18.65 5.56 10.07
CA VAL A 192 -18.11 6.67 10.85
C VAL A 192 -18.68 6.54 12.25
N HIS A 193 -17.85 6.08 13.18
CA HIS A 193 -18.17 6.05 14.60
C HIS A 193 -17.76 7.39 15.16
N TYR A 194 -18.75 8.17 15.57
CA TYR A 194 -18.56 9.50 16.11
C TYR A 194 -18.90 9.54 17.60
N GLN A 195 -18.08 10.21 18.37
CA GLN A 195 -18.22 10.40 19.80
C GLN A 195 -18.07 11.90 20.14
N ILE A 196 -19.13 12.50 20.68
CA ILE A 196 -19.05 13.85 21.25
C ILE A 196 -18.39 13.75 22.62
N ILE A 197 -17.16 14.25 22.73
CA ILE A 197 -16.49 14.38 24.02
C ILE A 197 -16.92 15.73 24.61
N MET A 198 -18.21 15.88 24.91
CA MET A 198 -18.80 17.18 25.28
C MET A 198 -18.62 17.55 26.74
N VAL A 199 -17.94 16.71 27.52
CA VAL A 199 -18.04 16.82 28.98
C VAL A 199 -17.00 17.77 29.54
N LYS A 200 -15.86 18.01 28.92
CA LYS A 200 -14.94 19.06 29.38
C LYS A 200 -14.29 19.86 28.27
N GLY A 201 -14.30 19.33 27.05
CA GLY A 201 -13.58 19.89 25.91
C GLY A 201 -14.44 20.83 25.08
N LEU A 202 -13.89 22.00 24.76
CA LEU A 202 -14.42 22.97 23.82
C LEU A 202 -13.39 23.19 22.70
N LYS A 203 -13.82 23.01 21.45
CA LYS A 203 -13.01 23.36 20.28
C LYS A 203 -13.24 24.83 19.93
N VAL A 204 -12.16 25.54 19.69
CA VAL A 204 -12.16 26.95 19.28
C VAL A 204 -11.51 27.05 17.90
N SER A 205 -12.18 27.69 16.96
CA SER A 205 -11.73 27.83 15.56
C SER A 205 -11.72 29.29 15.12
N ASN A 206 -11.00 29.56 14.03
CA ASN A 206 -10.80 30.90 13.45
C ASN A 206 -10.08 31.87 14.40
N ILE A 207 -9.05 31.38 15.08
CA ILE A 207 -8.23 32.20 15.97
C ILE A 207 -7.21 32.98 15.12
N PRO A 208 -7.17 34.33 15.18
CA PRO A 208 -6.23 35.11 14.38
C PRO A 208 -4.79 34.91 14.88
N PRO A 209 -3.80 34.74 13.98
CA PRO A 209 -2.39 34.53 14.34
C PRO A 209 -1.73 35.87 14.74
N SER A 210 -2.16 36.42 15.86
CA SER A 210 -1.72 37.74 16.35
C SER A 210 -0.44 37.69 17.19
N MET A 211 -0.11 36.53 17.77
CA MET A 211 1.00 36.40 18.72
C MET A 211 1.60 34.99 18.74
N PRO A 212 2.78 34.79 19.36
CA PRO A 212 3.39 33.48 19.53
C PRO A 212 2.51 32.50 20.29
N GLU A 213 2.67 31.20 20.01
CA GLU A 213 1.82 30.11 20.52
C GLU A 213 1.65 30.12 22.05
N GLU A 214 2.74 30.29 22.81
CA GLU A 214 2.70 30.34 24.28
C GLU A 214 1.81 31.48 24.78
N ARG A 215 2.02 32.69 24.25
CA ARG A 215 1.23 33.87 24.63
C ARG A 215 -0.23 33.74 24.20
N MET A 216 -0.50 33.06 23.09
CA MET A 216 -1.87 32.78 22.63
C MET A 216 -2.60 31.87 23.62
N LYS A 217 -1.94 30.80 24.10
CA LYS A 217 -2.52 29.88 25.09
C LYS A 217 -2.91 30.64 26.37
N ASP A 218 -2.01 31.48 26.90
CA ASP A 218 -2.29 32.29 28.07
C ASP A 218 -3.51 33.21 27.86
N ARG A 219 -3.61 33.86 26.68
CA ARG A 219 -4.74 34.75 26.37
C ARG A 219 -6.06 34.02 26.22
N LEU A 220 -6.04 32.84 25.61
CA LEU A 220 -7.20 31.96 25.52
C LEU A 220 -7.63 31.52 26.93
N GLU A 221 -6.70 31.02 27.74
CA GLU A 221 -6.98 30.60 29.12
C GLU A 221 -7.60 31.73 29.94
N MET A 222 -6.99 32.92 29.92
CA MET A 222 -7.51 34.10 30.61
C MET A 222 -8.90 34.52 30.13
N SER A 223 -9.17 34.39 28.83
CA SER A 223 -10.47 34.77 28.26
C SER A 223 -11.56 33.77 28.64
N PHE A 224 -11.29 32.48 28.47
CA PHE A 224 -12.21 31.40 28.78
C PHE A 224 -12.41 31.18 30.28
N SER A 225 -11.50 31.68 31.12
CA SER A 225 -11.65 31.68 32.57
C SER A 225 -12.63 32.74 33.11
N ARG A 226 -13.18 33.63 32.26
CA ARG A 226 -14.03 34.74 32.71
C ARG A 226 -15.50 34.33 32.89
N PRO A 227 -16.03 34.31 34.13
CA PRO A 227 -17.44 33.98 34.37
C PRO A 227 -18.40 35.02 33.77
N SER A 228 -17.97 36.29 33.69
CA SER A 228 -18.78 37.38 33.11
C SER A 228 -19.13 37.17 31.64
N ARG A 229 -18.37 36.35 30.91
CA ARG A 229 -18.64 35.98 29.51
C ARG A 229 -19.26 34.58 29.38
N GLY A 230 -19.58 33.93 30.50
CA GLY A 230 -20.02 32.54 30.54
C GLY A 230 -18.87 31.53 30.44
N GLY A 231 -17.63 31.96 30.66
CA GLY A 231 -16.48 31.09 30.87
C GLY A 231 -16.46 30.51 32.29
N GLY A 232 -15.40 29.79 32.63
CA GLY A 232 -15.24 29.13 33.93
C GLY A 232 -13.85 28.55 34.08
N GLU A 233 -13.58 27.90 35.20
CA GLU A 233 -12.24 27.39 35.52
C GLU A 233 -11.70 26.45 34.43
N VAL A 234 -10.56 26.83 33.86
CA VAL A 234 -9.88 26.11 32.78
C VAL A 234 -8.85 25.16 33.39
N GLU A 235 -8.93 23.89 33.00
CA GLU A 235 -7.99 22.84 33.41
C GLU A 235 -6.77 22.78 32.46
N ARG A 236 -7.00 22.96 31.14
CA ARG A 236 -5.94 22.89 30.13
C ARG A 236 -6.29 23.66 28.87
N VAL A 237 -5.30 24.29 28.25
CA VAL A 237 -5.39 24.93 26.93
C VAL A 237 -4.35 24.36 25.98
N GLU A 238 -4.80 23.89 24.83
CA GLU A 238 -3.98 23.50 23.70
C GLU A 238 -4.29 24.41 22.52
N TYR A 239 -3.28 24.80 21.75
CA TYR A 239 -3.44 25.68 20.60
C TYR A 239 -2.48 25.23 19.50
N ASP A 240 -2.99 25.10 18.29
CA ASP A 240 -2.21 24.83 17.09
C ASP A 240 -2.30 26.03 16.15
N GLN A 241 -1.15 26.68 15.95
CA GLN A 241 -1.03 27.84 15.07
C GLN A 241 -1.28 27.50 13.60
N ASN A 242 -0.97 26.27 13.16
CA ASN A 242 -1.07 25.88 11.75
C ASN A 242 -2.52 25.73 11.31
N SER A 243 -3.38 25.15 12.16
CA SER A 243 -4.82 25.02 11.91
C SER A 243 -5.64 26.22 12.41
N ALA A 244 -5.02 27.17 13.11
CA ALA A 244 -5.70 28.28 13.78
C ALA A 244 -6.83 27.80 14.73
N THR A 245 -6.61 26.65 15.38
CA THR A 245 -7.56 26.03 16.30
C THR A 245 -6.99 25.83 17.69
N GLY A 246 -7.86 25.86 18.70
CA GLY A 246 -7.51 25.61 20.09
C GLY A 246 -8.50 24.65 20.75
N HIS A 247 -8.04 23.97 21.78
CA HIS A 247 -8.82 23.04 22.59
C HIS A 247 -8.75 23.49 24.05
N ILE A 248 -9.90 23.86 24.61
CA ILE A 248 -10.04 24.31 26.00
C ILE A 248 -10.69 23.19 26.78
N THR A 249 -10.02 22.72 27.83
CA THR A 249 -10.58 21.75 28.79
C THR A 249 -10.99 22.52 30.03
N PHE A 250 -12.26 22.47 30.40
CA PHE A 250 -12.78 23.08 31.63
C PHE A 250 -12.80 22.08 32.78
N LEU A 251 -12.63 22.58 34.01
CA LEU A 251 -12.79 21.76 35.21
C LEU A 251 -14.26 21.30 35.36
N HIS A 252 -15.21 22.21 35.04
CA HIS A 252 -16.65 21.96 35.16
C HIS A 252 -17.34 21.74 33.80
N PRO A 253 -18.08 20.63 33.64
CA PRO A 253 -18.66 20.23 32.36
C PRO A 253 -19.71 21.20 31.80
N GLY A 254 -20.53 21.80 32.67
CA GLY A 254 -21.61 22.70 32.24
C GLY A 254 -21.13 23.94 31.48
N VAL A 255 -19.87 24.36 31.68
CA VAL A 255 -19.29 25.52 30.98
C VAL A 255 -19.10 25.20 29.49
N ALA A 256 -18.48 24.06 29.17
CA ALA A 256 -18.23 23.64 27.78
C ALA A 256 -19.54 23.45 27.00
N GLN A 257 -20.56 22.86 27.62
CA GLN A 257 -21.88 22.67 27.01
C GLN A 257 -22.55 24.02 26.69
N SER A 258 -22.58 24.95 27.65
CA SER A 258 -23.19 26.27 27.47
C SER A 258 -22.51 27.06 26.35
N LEU A 259 -21.18 27.03 26.29
CA LEU A 259 -20.41 27.72 25.25
C LEU A 259 -20.61 27.08 23.88
N THR A 260 -20.68 25.75 23.81
CA THR A 260 -20.95 25.01 22.57
C THR A 260 -22.30 25.42 21.95
N LEU A 261 -23.36 25.48 22.76
CA LEU A 261 -24.70 25.89 22.28
C LEU A 261 -24.74 27.33 21.76
N ARG A 262 -23.85 28.22 22.26
CA ARG A 262 -23.75 29.60 21.77
C ARG A 262 -23.05 29.70 20.41
N GLY A 263 -22.15 28.78 20.08
CA GLY A 263 -21.44 28.72 18.79
C GLY A 263 -20.39 29.80 18.55
N ARG A 264 -20.43 30.92 19.29
CA ARG A 264 -19.47 32.04 19.20
C ARG A 264 -19.06 32.52 20.59
N TYR A 265 -17.80 32.94 20.71
CA TYR A 265 -17.24 33.45 21.96
C TYR A 265 -16.32 34.65 21.73
N ARG A 266 -16.28 35.58 22.70
CA ARG A 266 -15.42 36.77 22.64
C ARG A 266 -14.14 36.55 23.43
N VAL A 267 -13.01 36.57 22.74
CA VAL A 267 -11.67 36.39 23.29
C VAL A 267 -10.91 37.71 23.29
N ASP A 268 -10.26 38.03 24.40
CA ASP A 268 -9.39 39.19 24.52
C ASP A 268 -7.96 38.80 24.11
N LEU A 269 -7.64 39.01 22.84
CA LEU A 269 -6.26 38.88 22.33
C LEU A 269 -5.57 40.26 22.42
N ASP A 270 -4.85 40.68 21.38
CA ASP A 270 -4.41 42.09 21.27
C ASP A 270 -5.61 43.04 21.05
N THR A 271 -6.68 42.51 20.43
CA THR A 271 -8.00 43.13 20.31
C THR A 271 -9.08 42.12 20.68
N GLU A 272 -10.26 42.59 21.09
CA GLU A 272 -11.41 41.71 21.30
C GLU A 272 -11.86 41.13 19.95
N VAL A 273 -11.89 39.81 19.84
CA VAL A 273 -12.28 39.09 18.62
C VAL A 273 -13.35 38.04 18.90
N ASN A 274 -14.24 37.81 17.93
CA ASN A 274 -15.20 36.73 18.01
C ASN A 274 -14.61 35.47 17.35
N VAL A 275 -14.46 34.41 18.13
CA VAL A 275 -14.03 33.09 17.67
C VAL A 275 -15.23 32.16 17.59
N GLN A 276 -15.13 31.11 16.76
CA GLN A 276 -16.13 30.06 16.70
C GLN A 276 -15.83 29.03 17.79
N VAL A 277 -16.86 28.62 18.52
CA VAL A 277 -16.73 27.59 19.54
C VAL A 277 -17.70 26.46 19.25
N GLY A 278 -17.26 25.22 19.49
CA GLY A 278 -18.06 24.03 19.23
C GLY A 278 -17.58 22.85 20.06
N PRO A 279 -18.28 21.71 19.99
CA PRO A 279 -17.88 20.56 20.76
C PRO A 279 -16.58 19.95 20.20
N VAL A 280 -15.89 19.19 21.03
CA VAL A 280 -14.78 18.36 20.57
C VAL A 280 -15.34 17.07 20.02
N TYR A 281 -14.98 16.79 18.78
CA TYR A 281 -15.41 15.61 18.07
C TYR A 281 -14.28 14.58 18.03
N ASP A 282 -14.55 13.35 18.48
CA ASP A 282 -13.69 12.20 18.19
C ASP A 282 -14.36 11.26 17.18
N TYR A 283 -13.66 10.97 16.10
CA TYR A 283 -14.17 10.15 15.00
C TYR A 283 -13.24 8.98 14.71
N HIS A 284 -13.83 7.82 14.51
CA HIS A 284 -13.13 6.62 14.07
C HIS A 284 -13.82 6.02 12.85
N LEU A 285 -13.05 5.82 11.79
CA LEU A 285 -13.50 5.05 10.64
C LEU A 285 -13.37 3.57 10.97
N ARG A 286 -14.48 2.84 10.90
CA ARG A 286 -14.55 1.39 11.15
C ARG A 286 -15.22 0.69 9.98
N LYS A 287 -15.09 -0.65 9.95
CA LYS A 287 -15.71 -1.55 8.97
C LYS A 287 -15.51 -1.10 7.52
N PHE A 288 -14.31 -0.63 7.18
CA PHE A 288 -13.97 -0.24 5.82
C PHE A 288 -13.95 -1.47 4.91
N GLN A 289 -14.87 -1.51 3.96
CA GLN A 289 -15.05 -2.56 2.97
C GLN A 289 -14.93 -1.94 1.59
N THR A 290 -14.05 -2.50 0.76
CA THR A 290 -13.91 -2.11 -0.65
C THR A 290 -14.38 -3.26 -1.52
N PHE A 291 -15.27 -2.97 -2.45
CA PHE A 291 -15.73 -3.89 -3.46
C PHE A 291 -15.24 -3.42 -4.84
N CYS A 292 -14.58 -4.31 -5.56
CA CYS A 292 -14.18 -4.10 -6.95
C CYS A 292 -14.39 -5.44 -7.66
N GLY A 293 -15.61 -5.65 -8.14
CA GLY A 293 -16.03 -6.90 -8.74
C GLY A 293 -16.56 -6.74 -10.16
N CYS A 294 -16.62 -7.85 -10.88
CA CYS A 294 -17.46 -7.99 -12.06
C CYS A 294 -18.76 -8.66 -11.59
N PRO A 295 -19.94 -8.10 -11.89
CA PRO A 295 -21.19 -8.75 -11.54
C PRO A 295 -21.27 -10.07 -12.31
N LYS A 296 -21.61 -11.14 -11.60
CA LYS A 296 -21.55 -12.51 -12.11
C LYS A 296 -22.77 -12.88 -12.94
N ARG A 297 -23.92 -12.33 -12.55
CA ARG A 297 -25.23 -12.53 -13.17
C ARG A 297 -25.62 -11.46 -14.19
N THR A 298 -24.86 -10.37 -14.27
CA THR A 298 -25.16 -9.24 -15.17
C THR A 298 -24.19 -9.21 -16.34
N ILE A 299 -24.72 -8.99 -17.54
CA ILE A 299 -23.96 -8.79 -18.77
C ILE A 299 -24.35 -7.46 -19.42
N MET A 300 -23.44 -6.92 -20.23
CA MET A 300 -23.72 -5.77 -21.07
C MET A 300 -23.74 -6.22 -22.53
N LEU A 301 -24.81 -5.89 -23.23
CA LEU A 301 -24.87 -5.99 -24.69
C LEU A 301 -24.40 -4.68 -25.30
N VAL A 302 -23.54 -4.79 -26.31
CA VAL A 302 -23.04 -3.65 -27.08
C VAL A 302 -23.33 -3.83 -28.57
N ASP A 303 -23.12 -2.74 -29.32
CA ASP A 303 -23.35 -2.65 -30.76
C ASP A 303 -24.82 -2.83 -31.15
N ILE A 304 -25.75 -2.37 -30.30
CA ILE A 304 -27.19 -2.40 -30.60
C ILE A 304 -27.53 -1.27 -31.57
N GLU A 305 -28.23 -1.61 -32.65
CA GLU A 305 -28.80 -0.65 -33.60
C GLU A 305 -30.24 -0.33 -33.26
N ASP A 306 -30.59 0.96 -33.37
CA ASP A 306 -31.88 1.50 -33.00
C ASP A 306 -32.87 1.28 -34.17
N MET A 307 -33.25 0.03 -34.37
CA MET A 307 -34.06 -0.42 -35.52
C MET A 307 -35.56 -0.16 -35.31
N VAL A 308 -35.99 -0.16 -34.05
CA VAL A 308 -37.38 0.04 -33.59
C VAL A 308 -37.39 0.97 -32.37
N GLU A 309 -38.56 1.23 -31.79
CA GLU A 309 -38.68 2.06 -30.58
C GLU A 309 -37.97 1.41 -29.38
N GLU A 310 -37.61 2.23 -28.37
CA GLU A 310 -36.81 1.78 -27.22
C GLU A 310 -37.48 0.63 -26.46
N GLU A 311 -38.80 0.70 -26.28
CA GLU A 311 -39.60 -0.31 -25.57
C GLU A 311 -39.71 -1.62 -26.38
N ASP A 312 -40.05 -1.53 -27.67
CA ASP A 312 -40.13 -2.71 -28.55
C ASP A 312 -38.79 -3.45 -28.65
N LEU A 313 -37.68 -2.71 -28.74
CA LEU A 313 -36.35 -3.32 -28.79
C LEU A 313 -36.00 -3.99 -27.46
N GLN A 314 -36.40 -3.38 -26.35
CA GLN A 314 -36.22 -3.96 -25.02
C GLN A 314 -36.96 -5.31 -24.92
N ASP A 315 -38.20 -5.36 -25.38
CA ASP A 315 -39.03 -6.58 -25.38
C ASP A 315 -38.42 -7.67 -26.28
N HIS A 316 -37.93 -7.32 -27.47
CA HIS A 316 -37.27 -8.28 -28.36
C HIS A 316 -35.99 -8.87 -27.74
N LEU A 317 -35.19 -8.04 -27.06
CA LEU A 317 -34.02 -8.50 -26.33
C LEU A 317 -34.42 -9.43 -25.19
N GLU A 318 -35.41 -9.04 -24.39
CA GLU A 318 -35.90 -9.84 -23.26
C GLU A 318 -36.40 -11.21 -23.72
N ILE A 319 -37.30 -11.26 -24.71
CA ILE A 319 -37.81 -12.50 -25.28
C ILE A 319 -36.69 -13.38 -25.86
N HIS A 320 -35.66 -12.78 -26.47
CA HIS A 320 -34.55 -13.55 -27.02
C HIS A 320 -33.69 -14.19 -25.94
N PHE A 321 -33.34 -13.44 -24.90
CA PHE A 321 -32.46 -13.88 -23.82
C PHE A 321 -33.18 -14.63 -22.70
N GLN A 322 -34.52 -14.68 -22.73
CA GLN A 322 -35.31 -15.57 -21.87
C GLN A 322 -35.44 -17.00 -22.44
N LYS A 323 -35.25 -17.17 -23.76
CA LYS A 323 -35.38 -18.48 -24.42
C LYS A 323 -34.18 -19.40 -24.14
N PRO A 324 -34.40 -20.60 -23.56
CA PRO A 324 -33.32 -21.56 -23.32
C PRO A 324 -32.60 -22.01 -24.61
N SER A 325 -33.30 -22.01 -25.75
CA SER A 325 -32.72 -22.34 -27.06
C SER A 325 -31.58 -21.40 -27.48
N ASN A 326 -31.55 -20.19 -26.92
CA ASN A 326 -30.54 -19.17 -27.20
C ASN A 326 -29.47 -19.09 -26.11
N SER A 327 -29.34 -20.12 -25.27
CA SER A 327 -28.53 -20.09 -24.03
C SER A 327 -29.04 -19.04 -23.02
N GLY A 328 -30.30 -18.65 -23.14
CA GLY A 328 -31.00 -17.72 -22.26
C GLY A 328 -31.58 -18.38 -21.01
N GLY A 329 -32.17 -17.58 -20.13
CA GLY A 329 -32.78 -18.02 -18.87
C GLY A 329 -33.60 -16.91 -18.24
N GLU A 330 -34.06 -17.10 -17.01
CA GLU A 330 -34.90 -16.12 -16.31
C GLU A 330 -34.13 -14.80 -16.10
N ILE A 331 -34.79 -13.69 -16.48
CA ILE A 331 -34.23 -12.33 -16.44
C ILE A 331 -34.85 -11.61 -15.24
N GLU A 332 -33.99 -11.11 -14.37
CA GLU A 332 -34.40 -10.29 -13.22
C GLU A 332 -34.65 -8.85 -13.67
N THR A 333 -33.72 -8.28 -14.45
CA THR A 333 -33.83 -6.92 -14.99
C THR A 333 -33.18 -6.80 -16.35
N LEU A 334 -33.81 -6.06 -17.27
CA LEU A 334 -33.24 -5.67 -18.55
C LEU A 334 -33.51 -4.18 -18.80
N LYS A 335 -32.46 -3.43 -19.16
CA LYS A 335 -32.63 -2.03 -19.58
C LYS A 335 -31.75 -1.72 -20.78
N TYR A 336 -32.39 -1.29 -21.86
CA TYR A 336 -31.73 -0.78 -23.06
C TYR A 336 -31.76 0.76 -23.08
N ILE A 337 -30.72 1.37 -23.66
CA ILE A 337 -30.61 2.81 -23.87
C ILE A 337 -30.36 3.09 -25.36
N GLN A 338 -31.23 3.90 -25.95
CA GLN A 338 -31.12 4.36 -27.34
C GLN A 338 -29.89 5.25 -27.58
N LYS A 339 -29.33 5.26 -28.81
CA LYS A 339 -28.17 6.10 -29.16
C LYS A 339 -28.45 7.58 -28.87
N GLY A 340 -27.43 8.27 -28.34
CA GLY A 340 -27.51 9.68 -27.95
C GLY A 340 -27.99 9.93 -26.51
N LYS A 341 -28.46 8.89 -25.80
CA LYS A 341 -28.76 8.95 -24.35
C LYS A 341 -27.65 8.27 -23.54
N ALA A 342 -27.59 8.58 -22.25
CA ALA A 342 -26.75 7.88 -21.28
C ALA A 342 -27.48 7.77 -19.94
N LEU A 343 -27.28 6.66 -19.23
CA LEU A 343 -27.86 6.40 -17.93
C LEU A 343 -26.80 5.86 -16.97
N GLN A 344 -26.85 6.26 -15.70
CA GLN A 344 -26.02 5.65 -14.67
C GLN A 344 -26.78 4.50 -14.01
N ALA A 345 -26.24 3.28 -14.13
CA ALA A 345 -26.80 2.09 -13.48
C ALA A 345 -26.09 1.87 -12.14
N PHE A 346 -26.89 1.72 -11.07
CA PHE A 346 -26.39 1.44 -9.72
C PHE A 346 -26.63 -0.02 -9.36
N PHE A 347 -25.66 -0.64 -8.69
CA PHE A 347 -25.74 -2.02 -8.25
C PHE A 347 -25.82 -2.08 -6.72
N CYS A 348 -26.66 -2.97 -6.24
CA CYS A 348 -26.84 -3.27 -4.82
C CYS A 348 -26.39 -4.71 -4.55
N ASP A 349 -26.05 -4.99 -3.29
CA ASP A 349 -25.71 -6.34 -2.83
C ASP A 349 -27.02 -7.10 -2.56
N ASP A 350 -27.10 -8.37 -2.96
CA ASP A 350 -28.27 -9.23 -2.76
C ASP A 350 -28.55 -9.51 -1.28
N THR A 351 -27.54 -9.28 -0.44
CA THR A 351 -27.61 -9.44 1.02
C THR A 351 -28.28 -8.27 1.74
N ALA A 352 -28.75 -7.25 1.01
CA ALA A 352 -29.62 -6.21 1.58
C ALA A 352 -31.06 -6.74 1.75
N GLU A 353 -31.23 -7.78 2.57
CA GLU A 353 -32.51 -8.03 3.20
C GLU A 353 -32.83 -6.81 4.08
N ILE A 354 -33.74 -5.99 3.56
CA ILE A 354 -34.79 -5.26 4.28
C ILE A 354 -34.53 -5.07 5.78
N ASP A 355 -33.77 -4.04 6.13
CA ASP A 355 -33.97 -3.38 7.43
C ASP A 355 -35.31 -2.63 7.34
N ASN A 356 -36.38 -3.27 7.83
CA ASN A 356 -37.69 -2.65 8.09
C ASN A 356 -37.65 -1.78 9.35
#